data_AF-A0A9W9YVE6-F1
#
_entry.id   AF-A0A9W9YVE6-F1
#
_cell.length_a   1.000
_cell.length_b   1.000
_cell.length_c   1.000
_cell.angle_alpha   90.00
_cell.angle_beta   90.00
_cell.angle_gamma   90.00
#
_symmetry.space_group_name_H-M   'P 1'
#
loop_
_entity.id
_entity.type
_entity.pdbx_description
1 polymer ?
#
loop_
_entity_poly.entity_id
_entity_poly.type
_entity_poly.pdbx_seq_one_letter_code
_entity_poly.pdbx_strand_id
1 'polypeptide(L)'
;MVVVSGMKAFEEDKWENGRIFKIGDVVFRYLNRCGRCSQPCVTPETGEKKGNEPTATLRRIRLPDDRDPRYGRSPLFGIYAAPDGDGVGVLRQGDSVMVWC
;
A
#
# COMPACT_ATOMS: atom_id res chain seq x y z
N MET A 1 -1.59 -1.60 -9.27
CA MET A 1 -1.43 -0.79 -8.04
C MET A 1 -2.29 0.45 -8.22
N VAL A 2 -3.00 0.87 -7.18
CA VAL A 2 -3.75 2.15 -7.18
C VAL A 2 -2.90 3.17 -6.43
N VAL A 3 -2.82 4.40 -6.95
CA VAL A 3 -2.10 5.52 -6.32
C VAL A 3 -3.10 6.62 -6.04
N VAL A 4 -3.10 7.13 -4.82
CA VAL A 4 -4.03 8.16 -4.35
C VAL A 4 -3.25 9.43 -4.07
N SER A 5 -3.71 10.56 -4.63
CA SER A 5 -3.14 11.89 -4.40
C SER A 5 -3.96 12.69 -3.37
N GLY A 6 -3.39 13.77 -2.85
CA GLY A 6 -4.09 14.70 -1.96
C GLY A 6 -4.12 14.28 -0.49
N MET A 7 -3.41 13.22 -0.13
CA MET A 7 -3.26 12.76 1.25
C MET A 7 -1.92 13.17 1.85
N LYS A 8 -1.84 13.19 3.18
CA LYS A 8 -0.56 13.31 3.88
C LYS A 8 0.28 12.05 3.65
N ALA A 9 1.59 12.18 3.81
CA ALA A 9 2.49 11.05 3.70
C ALA A 9 2.04 9.91 4.65
N PHE A 10 1.91 8.71 4.10
CA PHE A 10 1.55 7.48 4.82
C PHE A 10 0.16 7.47 5.47
N GLU A 11 -0.74 8.34 5.03
CA GLU A 11 -2.09 8.41 5.60
C GLU A 11 -2.89 7.10 5.40
N GLU A 12 -2.54 6.32 4.38
CA GLU A 12 -3.13 5.01 4.10
C GLU A 12 -2.92 3.99 5.24
N ASP A 13 -1.89 4.18 6.09
CA ASP A 13 -1.65 3.30 7.25
C ASP A 13 -2.84 3.30 8.22
N LYS A 14 -3.60 4.41 8.28
CA LYS A 14 -4.73 4.59 9.21
C LYS A 14 -6.04 3.96 8.71
N TRP A 15 -6.09 3.55 7.45
CA TRP A 15 -7.29 2.97 6.85
C TRP A 15 -7.64 1.60 7.44
N GLU A 16 -6.67 0.98 8.13
CA GLU A 16 -6.87 -0.23 8.93
C GLU A 16 -8.01 -0.10 9.95
N ASN A 17 -8.22 1.09 10.52
CA ASN A 17 -9.27 1.33 11.51
C ASN A 17 -10.67 1.25 10.92
N GLY A 18 -10.85 1.84 9.73
CA GLY A 18 -12.11 1.86 9.01
C GLY A 18 -12.48 0.52 8.38
N ARG A 19 -11.47 -0.33 8.11
CA ARG A 19 -11.51 -1.63 7.42
C ARG A 19 -12.13 -1.63 6.02
N ILE A 20 -12.99 -0.69 5.69
CA ILE A 20 -13.68 -0.51 4.42
C ILE A 20 -13.40 0.91 3.92
N PHE A 21 -13.20 1.05 2.61
CA PHE A 21 -13.09 2.33 1.91
C PHE A 21 -13.66 2.19 0.50
N LYS A 22 -13.97 3.29 -0.17
CA LYS A 22 -14.57 3.28 -1.51
C LYS A 22 -13.76 4.13 -2.47
N ILE A 23 -13.56 3.63 -3.69
CA ILE A 23 -12.95 4.35 -4.80
C ILE A 23 -13.93 4.31 -5.97
N GLY A 24 -14.38 5.47 -6.45
CA GLY A 24 -15.41 5.53 -7.48
C GLY A 24 -16.68 4.86 -6.95
N ASP A 25 -17.15 3.79 -7.59
CA ASP A 25 -18.28 2.96 -7.15
C ASP A 25 -17.90 1.63 -6.48
N VAL A 26 -16.61 1.35 -6.36
CA VAL A 26 -16.11 0.07 -5.85
C VAL A 26 -15.75 0.19 -4.37
N VAL A 27 -16.31 -0.70 -3.56
CA VAL A 27 -15.99 -0.83 -2.13
C VAL A 27 -14.83 -1.80 -1.96
N PHE A 28 -13.87 -1.44 -1.12
CA PHE A 28 -12.69 -2.23 -0.81
C PHE A 28 -12.61 -2.50 0.68
N ARG A 29 -12.14 -3.69 1.02
CA ARG A 29 -11.74 -4.09 2.35
C ARG A 29 -10.23 -4.05 2.50
N TYR A 30 -9.76 -3.37 3.53
CA TYR A 30 -8.37 -3.42 3.98
C TYR A 30 -8.02 -4.84 4.44
N LEU A 31 -6.87 -5.33 3.99
CA LEU A 31 -6.36 -6.66 4.39
C LEU A 31 -5.22 -6.53 5.40
N ASN A 32 -4.13 -5.89 4.97
CA ASN A 32 -2.91 -5.77 5.75
C ASN A 32 -1.96 -4.73 5.15
N ARG A 33 -0.92 -4.37 5.89
CA ARG A 33 0.14 -3.46 5.42
C ARG A 33 1.06 -4.20 4.43
N CYS A 34 1.62 -3.48 3.46
CA CYS A 34 2.53 -4.07 2.48
C CYS A 34 3.98 -4.03 2.99
N GLY A 35 4.47 -5.16 3.48
CA GLY A 35 5.89 -5.38 3.74
C GLY A 35 6.67 -5.40 2.42
N ARG A 36 7.59 -4.45 2.23
CA ARG A 36 8.34 -4.33 0.98
C ARG A 36 9.50 -5.31 0.90
N CYS A 37 9.50 -6.10 -0.17
CA CYS A 37 10.62 -6.92 -0.61
C CYS A 37 11.63 -6.11 -1.45
N SER A 38 12.60 -6.76 -2.09
CA SER A 38 13.62 -6.12 -2.92
C SER A 38 13.15 -5.71 -4.32
N GLN A 39 11.91 -6.02 -4.70
CA GLN A 39 11.40 -5.73 -6.05
C GLN A 39 11.50 -4.24 -6.44
N PRO A 40 11.28 -3.26 -5.54
CA PRO A 40 11.44 -1.84 -5.87
C PRO A 40 12.89 -1.43 -6.19
N CYS A 41 13.90 -2.27 -5.90
CA CYS A 41 15.30 -2.00 -6.24
C CYS A 41 15.65 -2.44 -7.67
N VAL A 42 14.68 -2.99 -8.41
CA VAL A 42 14.83 -3.44 -9.79
C VAL A 42 14.36 -2.32 -10.72
N THR A 43 15.21 -1.96 -11.68
CA THR A 43 14.88 -0.97 -12.73
C THR A 43 13.84 -1.59 -13.67
N PRO A 44 12.63 -1.01 -13.81
CA PRO A 44 11.56 -1.62 -14.60
C PRO A 44 11.92 -1.84 -16.07
N GLU A 45 12.69 -0.93 -16.67
CA GLU A 45 13.04 -0.96 -18.09
C GLU A 45 14.08 -2.04 -18.43
N THR A 46 14.98 -2.35 -17.51
CA THR A 46 16.11 -3.28 -17.75
C THR A 46 15.98 -4.60 -17.00
N GLY A 47 15.15 -4.66 -15.96
CA GLY A 47 15.07 -5.82 -15.05
C GLY A 47 16.30 -5.96 -14.14
N GLU A 48 17.21 -4.99 -14.14
CA GLU A 48 18.44 -5.04 -13.36
C GLU A 48 18.25 -4.48 -11.96
N LYS A 49 18.76 -5.19 -10.95
CA LYS A 49 18.77 -4.73 -9.57
C LYS A 49 19.94 -3.76 -9.34
N LYS A 50 19.63 -2.51 -8.99
CA LYS A 50 20.64 -1.48 -8.70
C LYS A 50 20.80 -1.28 -7.19
N GLY A 51 21.77 -1.99 -6.61
CA GLY A 51 22.09 -1.85 -5.19
C GLY A 51 20.91 -2.22 -4.27
N ASN A 52 20.73 -1.46 -3.19
CA ASN A 52 19.73 -1.76 -2.16
C ASN A 52 18.74 -0.60 -1.91
N GLU A 53 18.78 0.46 -2.72
CA GLU A 53 17.76 1.51 -2.68
C GLU A 53 16.59 1.15 -3.59
N PRO A 54 15.34 1.44 -3.19
CA PRO A 54 14.93 2.25 -2.03
C PRO A 54 14.78 1.48 -0.70
N THR A 55 15.07 0.18 -0.68
CA THR A 55 14.81 -0.68 0.50
C THR A 55 15.61 -0.24 1.73
N ALA A 56 16.86 0.18 1.57
CA ALA A 56 17.70 0.67 2.65
C ALA A 56 17.11 1.94 3.31
N THR A 57 16.66 2.91 2.50
CA THR A 57 15.96 4.09 3.02
C THR A 57 14.66 3.71 3.73
N LEU A 58 13.81 2.87 3.11
CA LEU A 58 12.55 2.45 3.71
C LEU A 58 12.76 1.74 5.06
N ARG A 59 13.79 0.89 5.20
CA ARG A 59 14.13 0.26 6.48
C ARG A 59 14.47 1.26 7.58
N ARG A 60 15.03 2.42 7.25
CA ARG A 60 15.36 3.46 8.23
C ARG A 60 14.14 4.23 8.70
N ILE A 61 13.18 4.51 7.81
CA ILE A 61 12.07 5.43 8.10
C ILE A 61 10.71 4.73 8.27
N ARG A 62 10.59 3.46 7.91
CA ARG A 62 9.32 2.73 7.79
C ARG A 62 9.38 1.29 8.31
N LEU A 63 10.38 0.96 9.13
CA LEU A 63 10.38 -0.30 9.86
C LEU A 63 9.44 -0.17 11.08
N PRO A 64 8.43 -1.05 11.24
CA PRO A 64 7.46 -0.90 12.30
C PRO A 64 8.06 -1.30 13.66
N ASP A 65 7.71 -0.53 14.70
CA ASP A 65 8.19 -0.74 16.06
C ASP A 65 7.51 -1.92 16.77
N ASP A 66 6.27 -2.21 16.38
CA ASP A 66 5.46 -3.32 16.91
C ASP A 66 6.05 -4.71 16.63
N ARG A 67 7.04 -4.80 15.72
CA ARG A 67 7.74 -6.04 15.34
C ARG A 67 6.78 -7.16 14.96
N ASP A 68 5.66 -6.81 14.34
CA ASP A 68 4.65 -7.80 13.96
C ASP A 68 5.28 -8.95 13.14
N PRO A 69 5.14 -10.21 13.61
CA PRO A 69 5.81 -11.36 13.01
C PRO A 69 5.41 -11.58 11.55
N ARG A 70 4.27 -11.05 11.10
CA ARG A 70 3.82 -11.12 9.69
C ARG A 70 4.75 -10.37 8.75
N TYR A 71 5.47 -9.35 9.23
CA TYR A 71 6.35 -8.52 8.40
C TYR A 71 7.84 -8.71 8.71
N GLY A 72 8.16 -9.31 9.86
CA GLY A 72 9.54 -9.56 10.28
C GLY A 72 10.36 -8.27 10.29
N ARG A 73 11.37 -8.18 9.42
CA ARG A 73 12.20 -6.97 9.25
C ARG A 73 11.88 -6.18 7.98
N SER A 74 10.72 -6.39 7.37
CA SER A 74 10.35 -5.69 6.13
C SER A 74 9.80 -4.31 6.46
N PRO A 75 10.27 -3.23 5.80
CA PRO A 75 9.66 -1.92 5.97
C PRO A 75 8.28 -1.87 5.30
N LEU A 76 7.39 -1.02 5.81
CA LEU A 76 6.01 -0.92 5.36
C LEU A 76 5.81 0.27 4.43
N PHE A 77 5.21 0.02 3.27
CA PHE A 77 4.90 1.09 2.31
C PHE A 77 3.68 0.72 1.48
N GLY A 78 2.55 1.40 1.69
CA GLY A 78 1.26 1.05 1.11
C GLY A 78 0.55 -0.11 1.82
N ILE A 79 -0.65 -0.41 1.34
CA ILE A 79 -1.56 -1.40 1.91
C ILE A 79 -2.01 -2.42 0.85
N TYR A 80 -2.45 -3.58 1.31
CA TYR A 80 -3.23 -4.52 0.51
C TYR A 80 -4.71 -4.35 0.81
N ALA A 81 -5.52 -4.39 -0.24
CA ALA A 81 -6.96 -4.34 -0.17
C ALA A 81 -7.57 -5.25 -1.23
N ALA A 82 -8.77 -5.74 -0.97
CA ALA A 82 -9.57 -6.51 -1.92
C ALA A 82 -10.93 -5.83 -2.13
N PRO A 83 -11.56 -5.97 -3.31
CA PRO A 83 -12.97 -5.62 -3.46
C PRO A 83 -13.82 -6.32 -2.39
N ASP A 84 -14.76 -5.58 -1.81
CA ASP A 84 -15.69 -6.11 -0.80
C ASP A 84 -16.95 -6.63 -1.52
N GLY A 85 -16.90 -7.90 -1.93
CA GLY A 85 -18.00 -8.60 -2.63
C GLY A 85 -17.57 -9.24 -3.96
N ASP A 86 -18.49 -9.97 -4.58
CA ASP A 86 -18.23 -10.77 -5.80
C ASP A 86 -18.53 -10.03 -7.11
N GLY A 87 -18.87 -8.74 -7.02
CA GLY A 87 -19.19 -7.90 -8.16
C GLY A 87 -17.95 -7.45 -8.94
N VAL A 88 -18.15 -7.15 -10.23
CA VAL A 88 -17.13 -6.50 -11.05
C VAL A 88 -17.36 -4.99 -11.03
N GLY A 89 -16.30 -4.23 -10.80
CA GLY A 89 -16.32 -2.77 -10.81
C GLY A 89 -15.20 -2.20 -11.68
N VAL A 90 -15.37 -0.96 -12.14
CA VAL A 90 -14.37 -0.24 -12.93
C VAL A 90 -13.88 0.96 -12.15
N LEU A 91 -12.57 1.03 -11.94
CA LEU A 91 -11.90 2.22 -11.41
C LEU A 91 -11.42 3.11 -12.56
N ARG A 92 -11.56 4.42 -12.40
CA ARG A 92 -11.03 5.43 -13.33
C ARG A 92 -10.14 6.42 -12.61
N GLN A 93 -9.16 6.96 -13.32
CA GLN A 93 -8.39 8.09 -12.81
C GLN A 93 -9.33 9.27 -12.56
N GLY A 94 -9.16 9.94 -11.41
CA GLY A 94 -10.05 11.02 -10.98
C GLY A 94 -11.22 10.55 -10.11
N ASP A 95 -11.42 9.24 -9.95
CA ASP A 95 -12.38 8.72 -8.98
C ASP A 95 -12.04 9.20 -7.57
N SER A 96 -13.07 9.65 -6.86
CA SER A 96 -12.92 10.08 -5.47
C SER A 96 -12.67 8.89 -4.55
N VAL A 97 -11.83 9.10 -3.54
CA VAL A 97 -11.54 8.12 -2.50
C VAL A 97 -12.24 8.54 -1.21
N MET A 98 -13.14 7.70 -0.72
CA MET A 98 -13.85 7.91 0.53
C MET A 98 -13.39 6.87 1.55
N VAL A 99 -12.89 7.36 2.69
CA VAL A 99 -12.37 6.52 3.77
C VAL A 99 -13.17 6.80 5.03
N TRP A 100 -13.67 5.76 5.67
CA TRP A 100 -14.42 5.84 6.91
C TRP A 100 -13.51 5.46 8.09
N CYS A 101 -12.57 6.35 8.44
CA CYS A 101 -11.62 6.15 9.55
C CYS A 101 -12.20 6.53 10.91
#